data_AF-A0A2T6FK69-F1
#
_entry.id   AF-A0A2T6FK69-F1
#
_cell.length_a   1.000
_cell.length_b   1.000
_cell.length_c   1.000
_cell.angle_alpha   90.00
_cell.angle_beta   90.00
_cell.angle_gamma   90.00
#
_symmetry.space_group_name_H-M   'P 1'
#
loop_
_entity.id
_entity.type
_entity.pdbx_description
1 polymer ?
#
loop_
_entity_poly.entity_id
_entity_poly.type
_entity_poly.pdbx_seq_one_letter_code
_entity_poly.pdbx_strand_id
1 'polypeptide(L)' 'MMIKSDPLDVLLDVKKQLGLKVSDQLIVECYKIQKENQFNKERDTSKKIQALIETKILEADGSILL' A
#
# COMPACT_ATOMS: atom_id res chain seq x y z
N MET A 1 29.43 0.80 5.08
CA MET A 1 28.35 -0.18 4.90
C MET A 1 27.12 0.60 4.43
N MET A 2 26.74 0.51 3.15
CA MET A 2 25.51 1.17 2.69
C MET A 2 24.36 0.42 3.35
N ILE A 3 23.73 1.04 4.35
CA ILE A 3 22.43 0.61 4.84
C ILE A 3 21.50 0.82 3.65
N LYS A 4 21.23 -0.26 2.90
CA LYS A 4 20.18 -0.22 1.88
C LYS A 4 18.89 -0.06 2.67
N SER A 5 18.38 1.17 2.75
CA SER A 5 17.10 1.44 3.40
C SER A 5 16.05 0.52 2.79
N ASP A 6 15.24 -0.14 3.63
CA ASP A 6 14.14 -0.95 3.13
C ASP A 6 13.23 -0.02 2.29
N PRO A 7 12.84 -0.41 1.07
CA PRO A 7 11.99 0.43 0.23
C PRO A 7 10.69 0.88 0.93
N LEU A 8 10.15 0.08 1.85
CA LEU A 8 8.99 0.45 2.65
C LEU A 8 9.30 1.62 3.60
N ASP A 9 10.47 1.58 4.27
CA ASP A 9 10.89 2.65 5.18
C ASP A 9 11.05 3.98 4.43
N VAL A 10 11.59 3.93 3.21
CA VAL A 10 11.72 5.11 2.35
C VAL A 10 10.35 5.67 1.94
N LEU A 11 9.39 4.80 1.59
CA LEU A 11 8.03 5.22 1.23
C LEU A 11 7.31 5.90 2.40
N LEU A 12 7.45 5.35 3.60
CA LEU A 12 6.86 5.92 4.82
C LEU A 12 7.51 7.27 5.18
N ASP A 13 8.85 7.39 5.03
CA ASP A 13 9.54 8.65 5.28
C ASP A 13 9.13 9.74 4.28
N VAL A 14 9.06 9.42 2.98
CA VAL A 14 8.58 10.36 1.94
C VAL A 14 7.15 10.80 2.22
N LYS A 15 6.25 9.87 2.56
CA LYS A 15 4.87 10.20 2.95
C LYS A 15 4.84 11.19 4.11
N LYS A 16 5.67 10.96 5.14
CA LYS A 16 5.78 11.85 6.31
C LYS A 16 6.31 13.22 5.94
N GLN A 17 7.39 13.29 5.15
CA GLN A 17 7.99 14.55 4.68
C GLN A 17 7.01 15.40 3.86
N LEU A 18 6.16 14.76 3.05
CA LEU A 18 5.17 15.42 2.22
C LEU A 18 3.84 15.69 2.94
N GLY A 19 3.68 15.26 4.20
CA GLY A 19 2.45 15.47 4.98
C GLY A 19 1.21 14.80 4.39
N LEU A 20 1.38 13.68 3.67
CA LEU A 20 0.25 13.01 3.00
C LEU A 20 -0.66 12.33 4.01
N LYS A 21 -1.98 12.52 3.84
CA LYS A 21 -3.03 11.90 4.67
C LYS A 21 -3.41 10.50 4.18
N VAL A 22 -2.43 9.69 3.80
CA VAL A 22 -2.61 8.27 3.47
C VAL A 22 -2.28 7.43 4.71
N SER A 23 -3.04 6.36 4.98
CA SER A 23 -2.74 5.45 6.09
C SER A 23 -1.40 4.75 5.90
N ASP A 24 -0.55 4.72 6.94
CA ASP A 24 0.70 3.95 6.91
C ASP A 24 0.42 2.46 6.71
N GLN A 25 -0.64 1.96 7.34
CA GLN A 25 -1.06 0.57 7.20
C GLN A 25 -1.42 0.23 5.75
N LEU A 26 -2.08 1.13 5.03
CA LEU A 26 -2.41 0.94 3.62
C LEU A 26 -1.13 0.85 2.75
N ILE A 27 -0.13 1.68 3.03
CA ILE A 27 1.16 1.64 2.32
C ILE A 27 1.85 0.30 2.57
N VAL A 28 1.88 -0.16 3.82
CA VAL A 28 2.48 -1.44 4.22
C VAL A 28 1.78 -2.62 3.54
N GLU A 29 0.45 -2.64 3.51
CA GLU A 29 -0.35 -3.70 2.90
C GLU A 29 -0.14 -3.75 1.38
N CYS A 30 -0.16 -2.60 0.70
CA CYS A 30 0.16 -2.51 -0.73
C CYS A 30 1.57 -3.01 -1.04
N TYR A 31 2.56 -2.61 -0.24
CA TYR A 31 3.95 -3.04 -0.40
C TYR A 31 4.10 -4.56 -0.23
N LYS A 32 3.42 -5.14 0.76
CA LYS A 32 3.42 -6.59 0.99
C LYS A 32 2.82 -7.34 -0.19
N ILE A 33 1.69 -6.90 -0.73
CA ILE A 33 1.07 -7.50 -1.93
C ILE A 33 2.05 -7.45 -3.12
N GLN A 34 2.73 -6.32 -3.35
CA GLN A 34 3.72 -6.21 -4.41
C GLN A 34 4.88 -7.19 -4.21
N LYS A 35 5.44 -7.24 -3.00
CA LYS A 35 6.58 -8.10 -2.68
C LYS A 35 6.24 -9.59 -2.80
N GLU A 36 5.06 -9.99 -2.35
CA GLU A 36 4.58 -11.38 -2.42
C GLU A 36 4.28 -11.82 -3.86
N ASN A 37 3.83 -10.90 -4.71
CA ASN A 37 3.49 -11.19 -6.10
C ASN A 37 4.60 -10.74 -7.09
N GLN A 38 5.79 -10.37 -6.62
CA GLN A 38 6.86 -9.81 -7.46
C GLN A 38 7.37 -10.77 -8.56
N PHE A 39 7.23 -12.07 -8.32
CA PHE A 39 7.57 -13.13 -9.28
C PHE A 39 6.33 -13.81 -9.88
N ASN A 40 5.14 -13.34 -9.52
CA ASN A 40 3.92 -13.85 -10.10
C ASN A 40 3.80 -13.30 -11.53
N LYS A 41 3.75 -14.21 -12.51
CA LYS A 41 3.59 -13.84 -13.93
C LYS A 41 2.17 -13.36 -14.24
N GLU A 42 1.20 -13.68 -13.37
CA GLU A 42 -0.16 -13.18 -13.51
C GLU A 42 -0.20 -11.70 -13.13
N ARG A 43 -0.68 -10.86 -14.06
CA ARG A 43 -0.76 -9.40 -13.93
C ARG A 43 -1.86 -8.92 -12.97
N ASP A 44 -2.15 -9.69 -11.93
CA ASP A 44 -3.26 -9.45 -11.01
C ASP A 44 -2.82 -8.69 -9.74
N THR A 45 -1.51 -8.49 -9.54
CA THR A 45 -0.98 -7.67 -8.44
C THR A 45 -1.63 -6.28 -8.41
N SER A 46 -1.76 -5.63 -9.57
CA SER A 46 -2.40 -4.31 -9.67
C SER A 46 -3.90 -4.38 -9.31
N LYS A 47 -4.60 -5.44 -9.69
CA LYS A 47 -6.02 -5.63 -9.34
C LYS A 47 -6.20 -5.85 -7.84
N LYS A 48 -5.31 -6.61 -7.20
CA LYS A 48 -5.33 -6.84 -5.74
C LYS A 48 -5.08 -5.56 -4.96
N ILE A 49 -4.14 -4.74 -5.41
CA ILE A 49 -3.87 -3.42 -4.83
C ILE A 49 -5.07 -2.50 -5.01
N GLN A 50 -5.67 -2.47 -6.21
CA GLN A 50 -6.86 -1.67 -6.48
C GLN A 50 -8.02 -2.05 -5.55
N ALA A 51 -8.34 -3.35 -5.43
CA ALA A 51 -9.41 -3.83 -4.57
C ALA A 51 -9.19 -3.47 -3.09
N LEU A 52 -7.93 -3.53 -2.62
CA LEU A 52 -7.58 -3.12 -1.26
C LEU A 52 -7.84 -1.62 -1.05
N ILE A 53 -7.41 -0.77 -1.99
CA ILE A 53 -7.60 0.68 -1.91
C ILE A 53 -9.08 1.03 -1.95
N GLU A 54 -9.85 0.44 -2.87
CA GLU A 54 -11.30 0.64 -2.98
C GLU A 54 -12.01 0.25 -1.68
N THR A 55 -11.64 -0.89 -1.09
CA THR A 55 -12.18 -1.32 0.21
C THR A 55 -11.90 -0.30 1.31
N LYS A 56 -10.65 0.21 1.39
CA LYS A 56 -10.26 1.20 2.40
C LYS A 56 -10.96 2.55 2.21
N ILE A 57 -11.24 2.94 0.97
CA ILE A 57 -12.04 4.14 0.66
C ILE A 57 -13.48 3.92 1.14
N LEU A 58 -14.10 2.78 0.83
CA LEU A 58 -15.46 2.46 1.27
C LEU A 58 -15.59 2.42 2.80
N GLU A 59 -14.60 1.84 3.50
CA GLU A 59 -14.51 1.84 4.97
C GLU A 59 -14.41 3.26 5.54
N ALA A 60 -13.64 4.15 4.89
CA ALA A 60 -13.43 5.53 5.33
C ALA A 60 -14.65 6.42 5.10
N ASP A 61 -15.39 6.21 4.01
CA ASP A 61 -16.62 6.97 3.68
C ASP A 61 -17.86 6.48 4.48
N GLY A 62 -17.71 5.48 5.35
CA GLY A 62 -18.79 4.99 6.21
C GLY A 62 -19.91 4.27 5.45
N SER A 63 -19.68 3.86 4.20
CA SER A 63 -20.63 3.05 3.43
C SER A 63 -20.48 1.57 3.80
N ILE A 64 -20.81 1.26 5.05
CA ILE A 64 -21.42 -0.03 5.37
C ILE A 64 -22.81 0.05 4.73
N LEU A 65 -22.94 -0.51 3.52
CA LEU A 65 -24.26 -0.89 3.03
C LEU A 65 -24.81 -1.92 4.03
N LEU A 66 -25.83 -1.49 4.77
CA LEU A 66 -26.78 -2.32 5.50
C LEU A 66 -27.29 -3.49 4.63
#